data_AF-A0A537BZN6-F1
#
_entry.id   AF-A0A537BZN6-F1
#
_cell.length_a   1.000
_cell.length_b   1.000
_cell.length_c   1.000
_cell.angle_alpha   90.00
_cell.angle_beta   90.00
_cell.angle_gamma   90.00
#
_symmetry.space_group_name_H-M   'P 1'
#
loop_
_entity.id
_entity.type
_entity.pdbx_description
1 polymer ?
#
loop_
_entity_poly.entity_id
_entity_poly.type
_entity_poly.pdbx_seq_one_letter_code
_entity_poly.pdbx_strand_id
1 'polypeptide(L)'
;MELEVSASSSFDMAGRELHGPLAGDALLNEAQMVLHEHPVNEAREARGEPAVNSLWLWGAGRVPPKTQSRWQSVAADDPLAVGLARLAGARQRGLPASAAAWLDRLPGDGRHLVVLDELRVQPERAEVLERGWFAPLLAALRAGRIGMLTVHVPDSPDGASFETIRGDLRRFWRRPRALGHYA
;
A
#
# COMPACT_ATOMS: atom_id res chain seq x y z
N MET A 1 -14.81 25.41 16.61
CA MET A 1 -15.43 24.19 17.15
C MET A 1 -14.49 23.05 16.81
N GLU A 2 -13.52 22.83 17.69
CA GLU A 2 -12.51 21.80 17.56
C GLU A 2 -13.17 20.45 17.82
N LEU A 3 -13.10 19.54 16.86
CA LEU A 3 -13.48 18.15 17.06
C LEU A 3 -12.23 17.43 17.55
N GLU A 4 -12.19 17.13 18.85
CA GLU A 4 -11.26 16.18 19.43
C GLU A 4 -11.41 14.84 18.70
N VAL A 5 -10.40 14.48 17.91
CA VAL A 5 -10.28 13.14 17.34
C VAL A 5 -9.75 12.25 18.44
N SER A 6 -10.65 11.67 19.23
CA SER A 6 -10.34 10.61 20.17
C SER A 6 -9.77 9.40 19.44
N ALA A 7 -8.67 8.86 19.97
CA ALA A 7 -7.92 7.71 19.48
C ALA A 7 -8.72 6.40 19.62
N SER A 8 -9.79 6.28 18.84
CA SER A 8 -10.54 5.04 18.66
C SER A 8 -10.05 4.30 17.42
N SER A 9 -9.92 2.97 17.53
CA SER A 9 -9.50 2.11 16.44
C SER A 9 -10.45 2.23 15.24
N SER A 10 -9.93 2.23 14.01
CA SER A 10 -10.74 2.29 12.79
C SER A 10 -11.75 1.13 12.67
N PHE A 11 -11.52 0.01 13.37
CA PHE A 11 -12.46 -1.11 13.47
C PHE A 11 -13.62 -0.86 14.44
N ASP A 12 -13.44 -0.08 15.52
CA ASP A 12 -14.52 0.24 16.48
C ASP A 12 -15.55 1.23 15.90
N MET A 13 -15.17 1.94 14.84
CA MET A 13 -16.01 2.89 14.10
C MET A 13 -16.76 2.23 12.93
N ALA A 14 -16.38 1.03 12.51
CA ALA A 14 -17.05 0.31 11.43
C ALA A 14 -18.42 -0.21 11.92
N GLY A 15 -19.50 0.41 11.42
CA GLY A 15 -20.88 -0.01 11.72
C GLY A 15 -21.59 0.79 12.81
N ARG A 16 -20.99 1.87 13.36
CA ARG A 16 -21.77 2.84 14.15
C ARG A 16 -22.57 3.75 13.23
N GLU A 17 -23.88 3.70 13.34
CA GLU A 17 -24.76 4.71 12.74
C GLU A 17 -24.38 6.09 13.27
N LEU A 18 -24.03 6.99 12.37
CA LEU A 18 -23.83 8.40 12.71
C LEU A 18 -25.23 9.01 12.94
N HIS A 19 -25.65 9.14 14.19
CA HIS A 19 -26.95 9.72 14.52
C HIS A 19 -26.97 11.24 14.25
N GLY A 20 -27.51 11.61 13.08
CA GLY A 20 -27.87 12.98 12.67
C GLY A 20 -27.65 13.21 11.18
N PRO A 21 -28.52 13.97 10.47
CA PRO A 21 -28.40 14.16 9.04
C PRO A 21 -27.10 14.91 8.71
N LEU A 22 -26.15 14.21 8.11
CA LEU A 22 -24.93 14.79 7.59
C LEU A 22 -25.17 15.22 6.13
N ALA A 23 -24.43 16.21 5.64
CA ALA A 23 -24.50 16.61 4.23
C ALA A 23 -24.22 15.44 3.25
N GLY A 24 -23.57 14.37 3.73
CA GLY A 24 -23.36 13.13 2.97
C GLY A 24 -24.59 12.26 2.78
N ASP A 25 -25.63 12.41 3.62
CA ASP A 25 -26.80 11.53 3.60
C ASP A 25 -27.72 11.84 2.42
N ALA A 26 -27.84 13.11 2.04
CA ALA A 26 -28.57 13.52 0.84
C ALA A 26 -27.90 12.96 -0.43
N LEU A 27 -26.56 13.08 -0.51
CA LEU A 27 -25.78 12.52 -1.61
C LEU A 27 -25.87 10.99 -1.67
N LEU A 28 -25.85 10.32 -0.50
CA LEU A 28 -25.97 8.86 -0.43
C LEU A 28 -27.37 8.40 -0.89
N ASN A 29 -28.42 9.10 -0.50
CA ASN A 29 -29.78 8.81 -0.97
C ASN A 29 -29.91 9.02 -2.48
N GLU A 30 -29.38 10.12 -3.02
CA GLU A 30 -29.36 10.34 -4.47
C GLU A 30 -28.59 9.24 -5.20
N ALA A 31 -27.41 8.86 -4.69
CA ALA A 31 -26.63 7.77 -5.27
C ALA A 31 -27.37 6.43 -5.22
N GLN A 32 -28.11 6.13 -4.14
CA GLN A 32 -28.93 4.91 -4.04
C GLN A 32 -30.06 4.90 -5.08
N MET A 33 -30.76 6.02 -5.28
CA MET A 33 -31.78 6.12 -6.33
C MET A 33 -31.18 5.87 -7.71
N VAL A 34 -30.06 6.52 -8.03
CA VAL A 34 -29.36 6.34 -9.32
C VAL A 34 -28.91 4.89 -9.52
N LEU A 35 -28.35 4.25 -8.48
CA LEU A 35 -27.89 2.87 -8.58
C LEU A 35 -29.06 1.89 -8.73
N HIS A 36 -30.18 2.13 -8.07
CA HIS A 36 -31.37 1.28 -8.16
C HIS A 36 -31.88 1.16 -9.59
N GLU A 37 -31.98 2.28 -10.31
CA GLU A 37 -32.49 2.36 -11.69
C GLU A 37 -31.42 2.10 -12.76
N HIS A 38 -30.21 1.68 -12.37
CA HIS A 38 -29.09 1.59 -13.30
C HIS A 38 -29.25 0.37 -14.24
N PRO A 39 -29.12 0.51 -15.58
CA PRO A 39 -29.30 -0.60 -16.54
C PRO A 39 -28.40 -1.82 -16.30
N VAL A 40 -27.24 -1.62 -15.66
CA VAL A 40 -26.38 -2.74 -15.25
C VAL A 40 -27.08 -3.61 -14.20
N ASN A 41 -27.85 -3.04 -13.28
CA ASN A 41 -28.61 -3.80 -12.29
C ASN A 41 -29.79 -4.53 -12.93
N GLU A 42 -30.51 -3.91 -13.87
CA GLU A 42 -31.52 -4.61 -14.67
C GLU A 42 -30.93 -5.83 -15.39
N ALA A 43 -29.75 -5.68 -16.00
CA ALA A 43 -29.07 -6.79 -16.68
C ALA A 43 -28.56 -7.87 -15.70
N ARG A 44 -28.15 -7.49 -14.48
CA ARG A 44 -27.75 -8.43 -13.42
C ARG A 44 -28.95 -9.25 -12.96
N GLU A 45 -30.07 -8.59 -12.67
CA GLU A 45 -31.31 -9.22 -12.26
C GLU A 45 -31.85 -10.17 -13.34
N ALA A 46 -31.77 -9.77 -14.62
CA ALA A 46 -32.14 -10.64 -15.74
C ALA A 46 -31.28 -11.91 -15.84
N ARG A 47 -30.06 -11.90 -15.29
CA ARG A 47 -29.18 -13.08 -15.15
C ARG A 47 -29.35 -13.81 -13.81
N GLY A 48 -30.25 -13.37 -12.93
CA GLY A 48 -30.42 -13.89 -11.58
C GLY A 48 -29.32 -13.48 -10.59
N GLU A 49 -28.51 -12.48 -10.94
CA GLU A 49 -27.48 -11.91 -10.06
C GLU A 49 -28.07 -10.82 -9.16
N PRO A 50 -27.57 -10.66 -7.92
CA PRO A 50 -28.02 -9.58 -7.04
C PRO A 50 -27.60 -8.21 -7.58
N ALA A 51 -28.50 -7.22 -7.44
CA ALA A 51 -28.24 -5.82 -7.76
C ALA A 51 -27.17 -5.20 -6.83
N VAL A 52 -26.40 -4.27 -7.39
CA VAL A 52 -25.43 -3.43 -6.67
C VAL A 52 -26.05 -2.04 -6.53
N ASN A 53 -26.89 -1.87 -5.52
CA ASN A 53 -27.76 -0.69 -5.36
C ASN A 53 -27.48 0.14 -4.11
N SER A 54 -26.39 -0.15 -3.40
CA SER A 54 -26.02 0.49 -2.14
C SER A 54 -24.53 0.80 -2.10
N LEU A 55 -24.16 1.92 -1.46
CA LEU A 55 -22.77 2.31 -1.21
C LEU A 55 -22.51 2.29 0.29
N TRP A 56 -21.45 1.61 0.71
CA TRP A 56 -20.96 1.63 2.09
C TRP A 56 -19.70 2.49 2.16
N LEU A 57 -19.87 3.76 2.52
CA LEU A 57 -18.75 4.70 2.65
C LEU A 57 -18.12 4.56 4.04
N TRP A 58 -16.79 4.44 4.07
CA TRP A 58 -16.00 4.33 5.29
C TRP A 58 -14.63 4.97 5.08
N GLY A 59 -13.87 5.15 6.17
CA GLY A 59 -12.53 5.75 6.10
C GLY A 59 -12.53 7.25 5.81
N ALA A 60 -13.57 7.97 6.27
CA ALA A 60 -13.64 9.42 6.12
C ALA A 60 -12.40 10.10 6.73
N GLY A 61 -11.76 10.97 5.96
CA GLY A 61 -10.55 11.68 6.36
C GLY A 61 -10.40 13.01 5.62
N ARG A 62 -9.60 13.91 6.19
CA ARG A 62 -9.23 15.17 5.54
C ARG A 62 -7.85 15.05 4.92
N VAL A 63 -7.70 15.53 3.69
CA VAL A 63 -6.39 15.60 3.04
C VAL A 63 -5.53 16.61 3.80
N PRO A 64 -4.34 16.22 4.30
CA PRO A 64 -3.44 17.14 4.99
C PRO A 64 -2.91 18.21 4.00
N PRO A 65 -2.73 19.46 4.45
CA PRO A 65 -2.50 20.61 3.56
C PRO A 65 -1.15 20.55 2.83
N LYS A 66 -0.11 19.98 3.43
CA LYS A 66 1.19 19.71 2.81
C LYS A 66 1.83 18.50 3.45
N THR A 67 2.32 17.56 2.65
CA THR A 67 3.22 16.50 3.09
C THR A 67 4.43 16.49 2.17
N GLN A 68 5.62 16.26 2.73
CA GLN A 68 6.84 16.09 1.96
C GLN A 68 7.32 14.65 2.14
N SER A 69 7.57 13.98 1.02
CA SER A 69 8.13 12.65 1.04
C SER A 69 9.65 12.70 1.11
N ARG A 70 10.21 11.77 1.88
CA ARG A 70 11.64 11.46 1.83
C ARG A 70 12.03 10.72 0.54
N TRP A 71 11.03 10.15 -0.14
CA TRP A 71 11.14 9.33 -1.35
C TRP A 71 11.03 10.19 -2.61
N GLN A 72 11.95 10.01 -3.54
CA GLN A 72 11.94 10.73 -4.82
C GLN A 72 10.97 10.09 -5.81
N SER A 73 10.79 8.77 -5.74
CA SER A 73 9.76 8.05 -6.49
C SER A 73 9.19 6.89 -5.71
N VAL A 74 7.94 6.55 -6.02
CA VAL A 74 7.24 5.37 -5.51
C VAL A 74 6.77 4.55 -6.71
N ALA A 75 7.15 3.27 -6.76
CA ALA A 75 6.64 2.30 -7.72
C ALA A 75 5.65 1.35 -7.02
N ALA A 76 4.39 1.36 -7.45
CA ALA A 76 3.32 0.59 -6.82
C ALA A 76 2.13 0.46 -7.78
N ASP A 77 1.38 -0.62 -7.62
CA ASP A 77 0.05 -0.77 -8.23
C ASP A 77 -1.08 -0.55 -7.19
N ASP A 78 -0.73 -0.53 -5.90
CA ASP A 78 -1.67 -0.22 -4.82
C ASP A 78 -2.18 1.23 -4.90
N PRO A 79 -3.50 1.45 -5.04
CA PRO A 79 -4.08 2.79 -5.16
C PRO A 79 -3.76 3.71 -3.98
N LEU A 80 -3.67 3.17 -2.76
CA LEU A 80 -3.37 3.96 -1.57
C LEU A 80 -1.93 4.48 -1.61
N ALA A 81 -0.95 3.64 -1.91
CA ALA A 81 0.45 4.01 -2.08
C ALA A 81 0.63 5.06 -3.18
N VAL A 82 -0.06 4.90 -4.32
CA VAL A 82 -0.04 5.89 -5.42
C VAL A 82 -0.64 7.23 -4.99
N GLY A 83 -1.77 7.21 -4.27
CA GLY A 83 -2.41 8.40 -3.71
C GLY A 83 -1.52 9.14 -2.72
N LEU A 84 -0.88 8.41 -1.80
CA LEU A 84 0.07 8.96 -0.83
C LEU A 84 1.32 9.54 -1.52
N ALA A 85 1.84 8.88 -2.54
CA ALA A 85 2.96 9.38 -3.33
C ALA A 85 2.61 10.70 -4.03
N ARG A 86 1.40 10.79 -4.62
CA ARG A 86 0.89 12.03 -5.23
C ARG A 86 0.77 13.14 -4.21
N LEU A 87 0.14 12.86 -3.06
CA LEU A 87 -0.04 13.84 -2.00
C LEU A 87 1.30 14.38 -1.47
N ALA A 88 2.30 13.50 -1.35
CA ALA A 88 3.62 13.84 -0.82
C ALA A 88 4.62 14.36 -1.87
N GLY A 89 4.16 14.59 -3.11
CA GLY A 89 4.97 15.12 -4.21
C GLY A 89 6.03 14.16 -4.77
N ALA A 90 5.98 12.88 -4.45
CA ALA A 90 6.89 11.87 -4.99
C ALA A 90 6.46 11.44 -6.40
N ARG A 91 7.42 11.18 -7.29
CA ARG A 91 7.12 10.71 -8.66
C ARG A 91 6.46 9.33 -8.60
N GLN A 92 5.25 9.22 -9.13
CA GLN A 92 4.54 7.94 -9.23
C GLN A 92 5.04 7.12 -10.43
N ARG A 93 5.12 5.81 -10.29
CA ARG A 93 5.50 4.85 -11.34
C ARG A 93 4.67 3.58 -11.17
N GLY A 94 4.35 2.91 -12.27
CA GLY A 94 3.77 1.55 -12.21
C GLY A 94 4.78 0.56 -11.62
N LEU A 95 4.27 -0.49 -10.99
CA LEU A 95 5.13 -1.53 -10.41
C LEU A 95 5.88 -2.26 -11.53
N PRO A 96 7.23 -2.35 -11.47
CA PRO A 96 7.98 -3.10 -12.46
C PRO A 96 7.85 -4.61 -12.21
N ALA A 97 8.00 -5.40 -13.25
CA ALA A 97 7.88 -6.86 -13.17
C ALA A 97 8.97 -7.54 -12.31
N SER A 98 10.10 -6.87 -12.05
CA SER A 98 11.20 -7.40 -11.24
C SER A 98 12.12 -6.29 -10.73
N ALA A 99 12.95 -6.62 -9.74
CA ALA A 99 14.00 -5.72 -9.26
C ALA A 99 15.01 -5.37 -10.37
N ALA A 100 15.34 -6.30 -11.27
CA ALA A 100 16.25 -6.00 -12.39
C ALA A 100 15.67 -4.90 -13.29
N ALA A 101 14.41 -5.06 -13.72
CA ALA A 101 13.72 -4.06 -14.55
C ALA A 101 13.56 -2.71 -13.83
N TRP A 102 13.41 -2.74 -12.50
CA TRP A 102 13.37 -1.53 -11.69
C TRP A 102 14.72 -0.81 -11.66
N LEU A 103 15.79 -1.54 -11.35
CA LEU A 103 17.14 -1.00 -11.20
C LEU A 103 17.66 -0.40 -12.51
N ASP A 104 17.33 -1.00 -13.66
CA ASP A 104 17.74 -0.50 -14.97
C ASP A 104 17.04 0.82 -15.37
N ARG A 105 15.96 1.17 -14.66
CA ARG A 105 15.17 2.40 -14.87
C ARG A 105 15.25 3.36 -13.68
N LEU A 106 16.18 3.15 -12.75
CA LEU A 106 16.33 4.02 -11.59
C LEU A 106 16.57 5.47 -12.06
N PRO A 107 15.78 6.46 -11.60
CA PRO A 107 15.80 7.81 -12.15
C PRO A 107 17.05 8.64 -11.83
N GLY A 108 17.98 8.12 -11.02
CA GLY A 108 19.14 8.84 -10.52
C GLY A 108 19.40 8.49 -9.06
N ASP A 109 20.28 9.27 -8.42
CA ASP A 109 20.58 9.11 -7.00
C ASP A 109 19.40 9.51 -6.13
N GLY A 110 19.24 8.81 -4.99
CA GLY A 110 18.21 9.11 -4.01
C GLY A 110 17.61 7.87 -3.36
N ARG A 111 16.49 8.09 -2.67
CA ARG A 111 15.64 7.12 -2.02
C ARG A 111 14.42 6.86 -2.87
N HIS A 112 14.26 5.61 -3.28
CA HIS A 112 13.12 5.14 -4.08
C HIS A 112 12.41 4.04 -3.31
N LEU A 113 11.08 4.09 -3.31
CA LEU A 113 10.24 3.09 -2.66
C LEU A 113 9.59 2.20 -3.73
N VAL A 114 9.56 0.90 -3.44
CA VAL A 114 8.73 -0.07 -4.15
C VAL A 114 7.78 -0.70 -3.14
N VAL A 115 6.49 -0.75 -3.48
CA VAL A 115 5.49 -1.41 -2.65
C VAL A 115 5.13 -2.74 -3.29
N LEU A 116 5.44 -3.83 -2.59
CA LEU A 116 5.19 -5.20 -3.02
C LEU A 116 4.12 -5.80 -2.11
N ASP A 117 2.91 -6.00 -2.64
CA ASP A 117 1.77 -6.50 -1.85
C ASP A 117 1.49 -7.99 -2.10
N GLU A 118 2.29 -8.65 -2.94
CA GLU A 118 2.09 -10.07 -3.32
C GLU A 118 2.02 -11.00 -2.09
N LEU A 119 2.84 -10.75 -1.07
CA LEU A 119 2.89 -11.61 0.13
C LEU A 119 1.75 -11.37 1.12
N ARG A 120 1.04 -10.23 1.05
CA ARG A 120 -0.17 -10.02 1.84
C ARG A 120 -1.25 -11.01 1.42
N VAL A 121 -1.33 -11.30 0.12
CA VAL A 121 -2.40 -12.11 -0.48
C VAL A 121 -1.97 -13.57 -0.64
N GLN A 122 -0.70 -13.82 -0.98
CA GLN A 122 -0.17 -15.14 -1.36
C GLN A 122 1.19 -15.41 -0.66
N PRO A 123 1.20 -15.75 0.64
CA PRO A 123 2.44 -15.98 1.40
C PRO A 123 3.30 -17.12 0.82
N GLU A 124 2.68 -18.10 0.15
CA GLU A 124 3.35 -19.20 -0.55
C GLU A 124 4.26 -18.75 -1.71
N ARG A 125 4.12 -17.51 -2.18
CA ARG A 125 4.94 -16.93 -3.26
C ARG A 125 6.25 -16.31 -2.77
N ALA A 126 6.62 -16.52 -1.51
CA ALA A 126 7.88 -16.04 -0.94
C ALA A 126 9.10 -16.38 -1.80
N GLU A 127 9.18 -17.57 -2.38
CA GLU A 127 10.30 -17.95 -3.25
C GLU A 127 10.32 -17.19 -4.58
N VAL A 128 9.15 -16.85 -5.14
CA VAL A 128 9.05 -16.05 -6.35
C VAL A 128 9.54 -14.63 -6.07
N LEU A 129 9.18 -14.08 -4.91
CA LEU A 129 9.64 -12.77 -4.46
C LEU A 129 11.15 -12.78 -4.21
N GLU A 130 11.69 -13.83 -3.59
CA GLU A 130 13.14 -13.98 -3.40
C GLU A 130 13.88 -13.92 -4.74
N ARG A 131 13.45 -14.71 -5.72
CA ARG A 131 14.10 -14.75 -7.05
C ARG A 131 13.91 -13.46 -7.84
N GLY A 132 12.73 -12.86 -7.79
CA GLY A 132 12.37 -11.69 -8.60
C GLY A 132 12.85 -10.37 -8.03
N TRP A 133 12.99 -10.28 -6.70
CA TRP A 133 13.21 -9.03 -5.99
C TRP A 133 14.41 -9.06 -5.04
N PHE A 134 14.42 -9.93 -4.03
CA PHE A 134 15.42 -9.86 -2.98
C PHE A 134 16.83 -10.27 -3.45
N ALA A 135 16.96 -11.39 -4.18
CA ALA A 135 18.25 -11.84 -4.69
C ALA A 135 18.89 -10.84 -5.69
N PRO A 136 18.15 -10.25 -6.66
CA PRO A 136 18.69 -9.20 -7.52
C PRO A 136 19.08 -7.92 -6.77
N LEU A 137 18.30 -7.49 -5.76
CA LEU A 137 18.64 -6.32 -4.94
C LEU A 137 19.89 -6.56 -4.10
N LEU A 138 20.04 -7.76 -3.53
CA LEU A 138 21.25 -8.15 -2.83
C LEU A 138 22.47 -8.17 -3.76
N ALA A 139 22.31 -8.68 -4.98
CA ALA A 139 23.37 -8.63 -6.00
C ALA A 139 23.75 -7.18 -6.36
N ALA A 140 22.76 -6.28 -6.49
CA ALA A 140 22.99 -4.87 -6.75
C ALA A 140 23.74 -4.16 -5.62
N LEU A 141 23.41 -4.48 -4.35
CA LEU A 141 24.10 -3.97 -3.17
C LEU A 141 25.55 -4.49 -3.11
N ARG A 142 25.77 -5.77 -3.41
CA ARG A 142 27.11 -6.38 -3.52
C ARG A 142 27.94 -5.76 -4.64
N ALA A 143 27.32 -5.42 -5.76
CA ALA A 143 27.98 -4.73 -6.87
C ALA A 143 28.23 -3.24 -6.57
N GLY A 144 27.52 -2.65 -5.60
CA GLY A 144 27.58 -1.22 -5.31
C GLY A 144 26.74 -0.37 -6.26
N ARG A 145 25.79 -0.96 -7.00
CA ARG A 145 24.81 -0.19 -7.80
C ARG A 145 23.80 0.55 -6.93
N ILE A 146 23.57 0.05 -5.72
CA ILE A 146 22.79 0.70 -4.68
C ILE A 146 23.64 0.76 -3.41
N GLY A 147 23.49 1.84 -2.62
CA GLY A 147 24.25 2.02 -1.39
C GLY A 147 23.62 1.31 -0.17
N MET A 148 22.29 1.19 -0.16
CA MET A 148 21.52 0.71 0.98
C MET A 148 20.19 0.11 0.53
N LEU A 149 19.72 -0.89 1.26
CA LEU A 149 18.41 -1.50 1.10
C LEU A 149 17.71 -1.50 2.45
N THR A 150 16.47 -1.00 2.50
CA THR A 150 15.60 -1.08 3.68
C THR A 150 14.35 -1.87 3.30
N VAL A 151 14.06 -2.94 4.03
CA VAL A 151 12.82 -3.73 3.90
C VAL A 151 11.89 -3.33 5.02
N HIS A 152 10.72 -2.79 4.67
CA HIS A 152 9.67 -2.43 5.62
C HIS A 152 8.60 -3.53 5.63
N VAL A 153 8.24 -4.02 6.82
CA VAL A 153 7.19 -5.03 7.05
C VAL A 153 6.17 -4.42 8.00
N PRO A 154 5.18 -3.66 7.48
CA PRO A 154 4.25 -2.93 8.32
C PRO A 154 3.24 -3.83 9.04
N ASP A 155 3.01 -5.05 8.53
CA ASP A 155 2.01 -5.98 9.07
C ASP A 155 2.51 -6.83 10.25
N SER A 156 3.76 -6.67 10.68
CA SER A 156 4.22 -7.28 11.95
C SER A 156 3.62 -6.53 13.14
N PRO A 157 3.43 -7.15 14.31
CA PRO A 157 2.75 -6.55 15.48
C PRO A 157 3.21 -5.12 15.84
N ASP A 158 4.51 -4.85 15.75
CA ASP A 158 5.09 -3.53 16.03
C ASP A 158 5.56 -2.75 14.79
N GLY A 159 5.35 -3.31 13.60
CA GLY A 159 6.02 -2.89 12.37
C GLY A 159 7.54 -3.12 12.41
N ALA A 160 8.10 -3.80 11.41
CA ALA A 160 9.52 -4.10 11.36
C ALA A 160 10.19 -3.38 10.18
N SER A 161 11.45 -2.98 10.38
CA SER A 161 12.29 -2.41 9.33
C SER A 161 13.70 -2.96 9.42
N PHE A 162 14.17 -3.55 8.33
CA PHE A 162 15.49 -4.15 8.22
C PHE A 162 16.32 -3.37 7.22
N GLU A 163 17.37 -2.72 7.70
CA GLU A 163 18.31 -1.99 6.87
C GLU A 163 19.60 -2.78 6.67
N THR A 164 20.13 -2.75 5.46
CA THR A 164 21.43 -3.33 5.16
C THR A 164 22.21 -2.47 4.18
N ILE A 165 23.49 -2.31 4.46
CA ILE A 165 24.47 -1.72 3.55
C ILE A 165 25.49 -2.77 3.11
N ARG A 166 26.28 -2.46 2.08
CA ARG A 166 27.34 -3.36 1.58
C ARG A 166 28.32 -3.82 2.68
N GLY A 167 28.60 -2.96 3.66
CA GLY A 167 29.48 -3.29 4.79
C GLY A 167 28.94 -4.40 5.68
N ASP A 168 27.61 -4.50 5.84
CA ASP A 168 26.98 -5.51 6.69
C ASP A 168 27.10 -6.92 6.09
N LEU A 169 27.23 -7.03 4.77
CA LEU A 169 27.37 -8.29 4.06
C LEU A 169 28.69 -9.02 4.40
N ARG A 170 29.65 -8.32 5.02
CA ARG A 170 30.90 -8.91 5.51
C ARG A 170 30.79 -9.49 6.91
N ARG A 171 29.64 -9.35 7.58
CA ARG A 171 29.39 -9.91 8.92
C ARG A 171 29.08 -11.40 8.85
N PHE A 172 29.98 -12.18 8.25
CA PHE A 172 29.83 -13.63 8.04
C PHE A 172 29.65 -14.42 9.36
N TRP A 173 30.03 -13.83 10.49
CA TRP A 173 29.82 -14.38 11.83
C TRP A 173 28.36 -14.29 12.31
N ARG A 174 27.50 -13.50 11.65
CA ARG A 174 26.06 -13.48 11.93
C ARG A 174 25.39 -14.62 11.15
N ARG A 175 24.86 -15.59 11.88
CA ARG A 175 24.10 -16.70 11.28
C ARG A 175 22.75 -16.18 10.76
N PRO A 176 22.34 -16.56 9.53
CA PRO A 176 20.97 -16.36 9.07
C PRO A 176 19.99 -17.00 10.05
N ARG A 177 18.88 -16.31 10.35
CA ARG A 177 17.76 -16.86 11.11
C ARG A 177 16.56 -16.99 10.17
N ALA A 178 15.69 -17.97 10.44
CA ALA A 178 14.44 -18.12 9.71
C ALA A 178 13.59 -16.85 9.85
N LEU A 179 12.80 -16.52 8.83
CA LEU A 179 11.90 -15.35 8.83
C LEU A 179 11.01 -15.29 10.07
N GLY A 180 10.47 -16.44 10.53
CA GLY A 180 9.64 -16.52 11.74
C GLY A 180 10.35 -16.15 13.04
N HIS A 181 11.67 -15.96 13.04
CA HIS A 181 12.36 -15.38 14.20
C HIS A 181 12.11 -13.86 14.35
N TYR A 182 11.69 -13.22 13.25
CA TYR A 182 11.47 -11.78 13.16
C TYR A 182 9.98 -11.40 13.09
N ALA A 183 9.09 -12.39 13.26
CA ALA A 183 7.64 -12.26 13.26
C ALA A 183 7.09 -12.18 14.69
#